data_AF-A0A2K8SVC6-F1
#
_entry.id   AF-A0A2K8SVC6-F1
#
_cell.length_a   1.000
_cell.length_b   1.000
_cell.length_c   1.000
_cell.angle_alpha   90.00
_cell.angle_beta   90.00
_cell.angle_gamma   90.00
#
_symmetry.space_group_name_H-M   'P 1'
#
loop_
_entity.id
_entity.type
_entity.pdbx_description
1 polymer ?
#
loop_
_entity_poly.entity_id
_entity_poly.type
_entity_poly.pdbx_seq_one_letter_code
_entity_poly.pdbx_strand_id
1 'polypeptide(L)'
;MDKRIPAEALILQAERRIREVALDFGMEFAREHSQRIKTLIKYLRDNLMQDDQRCIDEYYAELQLHLYELKQTVIEYCGEYYYGEYYTENEEDDLWDLEDDNTGGSSPTPSPRRPGPTPGSFDSAELPLI
;
A
#
# COMPACT_ATOMS: atom_id res chain seq x y z
N MET A 1 -22.50 -13.42 11.10
CA MET A 1 -21.74 -12.51 10.23
C MET A 1 -20.45 -13.22 9.90
N ASP A 2 -20.23 -13.51 8.63
CA ASP A 2 -19.03 -14.21 8.18
C ASP A 2 -17.85 -13.22 8.24
N LYS A 3 -17.00 -13.35 9.26
CA LYS A 3 -15.87 -12.43 9.47
C LYS A 3 -14.65 -12.81 8.64
N ARG A 4 -14.74 -13.90 7.85
CA ARG A 4 -13.65 -14.32 6.95
C ARG A 4 -13.45 -13.34 5.82
N ILE A 5 -14.54 -12.95 5.15
CA ILE A 5 -14.53 -12.00 4.03
C ILE A 5 -13.85 -10.67 4.41
N PRO A 6 -14.25 -9.97 5.50
CA PRO A 6 -13.58 -8.72 5.88
C PRO A 6 -12.14 -8.91 6.34
N ALA A 7 -11.80 -10.03 6.99
CA ALA A 7 -10.43 -10.31 7.41
C ALA A 7 -9.50 -10.61 6.22
N GLU A 8 -9.98 -11.34 5.20
CA GLU A 8 -9.25 -11.59 3.96
C GLU A 8 -9.02 -10.30 3.15
N ALA A 9 -10.03 -9.44 3.06
CA ALA A 9 -9.90 -8.13 2.43
C ALA A 9 -8.83 -7.26 3.14
N LEU A 10 -8.86 -7.22 4.49
CA LEU A 10 -7.87 -6.48 5.28
C LEU A 10 -6.44 -7.01 5.06
N ILE A 11 -6.27 -8.33 4.94
CA ILE A 11 -4.97 -8.94 4.65
C ILE A 11 -4.43 -8.47 3.28
N LEU A 12 -5.26 -8.46 2.24
CA LEU A 12 -4.86 -8.03 0.91
C LEU A 12 -4.47 -6.54 0.89
N GLN A 13 -5.25 -5.71 1.57
CA GLN A 13 -4.96 -4.29 1.74
C GLN A 13 -3.61 -4.09 2.44
N ALA A 14 -3.37 -4.81 3.53
CA ALA A 14 -2.11 -4.74 4.27
C ALA A 14 -0.89 -5.12 3.42
N GLU A 15 -0.99 -6.20 2.64
CA GLU A 15 0.06 -6.63 1.72
C GLU A 15 0.34 -5.59 0.63
N ARG A 16 -0.70 -4.92 0.11
CA ARG A 16 -0.56 -3.84 -0.88
C ARG A 16 0.18 -2.64 -0.29
N ARG A 17 -0.26 -2.14 0.86
CA ARG A 17 0.32 -0.94 1.50
C ARG A 17 1.80 -1.10 1.83
N ILE A 18 2.22 -2.27 2.32
CA ILE A 18 3.64 -2.53 2.59
C ILE A 18 4.48 -2.45 1.30
N ARG A 19 3.95 -2.95 0.17
CA ARG A 19 4.68 -2.92 -1.11
C ARG A 19 4.82 -1.49 -1.62
N GLU A 20 3.74 -0.71 -1.57
CA GLU A 20 3.74 0.70 -1.96
C GLU A 20 4.77 1.48 -1.13
N VAL A 21 4.69 1.41 0.20
CA VAL A 21 5.63 2.11 1.09
C VAL A 21 7.09 1.69 0.83
N ALA A 22 7.34 0.40 0.60
CA ALA A 22 8.68 -0.08 0.32
C ALA A 22 9.22 0.39 -1.05
N LEU A 23 8.34 0.62 -2.03
CA LEU A 23 8.69 1.15 -3.35
C LEU A 23 8.93 2.66 -3.30
N ASP A 24 8.10 3.41 -2.57
CA ASP A 24 8.12 4.86 -2.54
C ASP A 24 9.20 5.42 -1.59
N PHE A 25 9.38 4.80 -0.41
CA PHE A 25 10.28 5.28 0.64
C PHE A 25 11.52 4.39 0.84
N GLY A 26 11.54 3.22 0.20
CA GLY A 26 12.63 2.26 0.30
C GLY A 26 12.45 1.21 1.39
N MET A 27 13.22 0.13 1.27
CA MET A 27 13.09 -1.06 2.11
C MET A 27 13.45 -0.84 3.57
N GLU A 28 14.34 0.11 3.90
CA GLU A 28 14.76 0.36 5.29
C GLU A 28 13.66 1.03 6.10
N PHE A 29 12.95 1.99 5.49
CA PHE A 29 11.81 2.67 6.10
C PHE A 29 10.66 1.70 6.38
N ALA A 30 10.33 0.85 5.41
CA ALA A 30 9.25 -0.12 5.54
C ALA A 30 9.61 -1.33 6.42
N ARG A 31 10.87 -1.54 6.79
CA ARG A 31 11.34 -2.84 7.33
C ARG A 31 10.64 -3.25 8.62
N GLU A 32 10.56 -2.34 9.59
CA GLU A 32 9.99 -2.61 10.90
C GLU A 32 8.49 -2.92 10.80
N HIS A 33 7.74 -2.02 10.16
CA HIS A 33 6.31 -2.18 9.92
C HIS A 33 5.99 -3.41 9.04
N SER A 34 6.77 -3.63 7.98
CA SER A 34 6.60 -4.78 7.07
C SER A 34 6.70 -6.11 7.80
N GLN A 35 7.70 -6.27 8.66
CA GLN A 35 7.90 -7.50 9.41
C GLN A 35 6.77 -7.75 10.40
N ARG A 36 6.31 -6.70 11.08
CA ARG A 36 5.22 -6.79 12.06
C ARG A 36 3.88 -7.09 11.39
N ILE A 37 3.53 -6.37 10.33
CA ILE A 37 2.29 -6.57 9.57
C ILE A 37 2.26 -7.97 8.92
N LYS A 38 3.37 -8.46 8.34
CA LYS A 38 3.44 -9.84 7.80
C LYS A 38 3.21 -10.90 8.87
N THR A 39 3.68 -10.66 10.08
CA THR A 39 3.47 -11.57 11.22
C THR A 39 1.99 -11.62 11.61
N LEU A 40 1.34 -10.46 11.67
CA LEU A 40 -0.09 -10.36 11.98
C LEU A 40 -0.97 -10.97 10.90
N ILE A 41 -0.64 -10.78 9.62
CA ILE A 41 -1.32 -11.44 8.50
C ILE A 41 -1.25 -12.97 8.66
N LYS A 42 -0.09 -13.50 9.04
CA LYS A 42 0.06 -14.95 9.25
C LYS A 42 -0.83 -15.43 10.39
N TYR A 43 -0.80 -14.75 11.55
CA TYR A 43 -1.64 -15.13 12.69
C TYR A 43 -3.12 -15.00 12.36
N LEU A 44 -3.54 -13.95 11.67
CA LEU A 44 -4.93 -13.79 11.27
C LEU A 44 -5.38 -14.92 10.34
N ARG A 45 -4.56 -15.31 9.35
CA ARG A 45 -4.81 -16.48 8.48
C ARG A 45 -4.91 -17.79 9.27
N ASP A 46 -3.98 -18.02 10.19
CA ASP A 46 -3.96 -19.24 11.02
C ASP A 46 -5.20 -19.33 11.93
N ASN A 47 -5.65 -18.20 12.49
CA ASN A 47 -6.85 -18.14 13.33
C ASN A 47 -8.15 -18.24 12.51
N LEU A 48 -8.18 -17.71 11.28
CA LEU A 48 -9.29 -17.92 10.33
C LEU A 48 -9.45 -19.40 9.97
N MET A 49 -8.35 -20.16 9.88
CA MET A 49 -8.39 -21.61 9.66
C MET A 49 -8.91 -22.37 10.89
N GLN A 50 -8.58 -21.90 12.08
CA GLN A 50 -8.99 -22.52 13.35
C GLN A 50 -10.39 -22.10 13.84
N ASP A 51 -11.01 -21.12 13.16
CA ASP A 51 -12.30 -20.53 13.53
C ASP A 51 -12.30 -19.93 14.95
N ASP A 52 -11.14 -19.46 15.43
CA ASP A 52 -11.03 -18.80 16.73
C ASP A 52 -11.54 -17.36 16.62
N GLN A 53 -12.84 -17.21 16.84
CA GLN A 53 -13.53 -15.95 16.66
C GLN A 53 -12.99 -14.80 17.51
N ARG A 54 -12.47 -15.10 18.71
CA ARG A 54 -11.94 -14.10 19.62
C ARG A 54 -10.56 -13.63 19.15
N CYS A 55 -9.70 -14.56 18.80
CA CYS A 55 -8.37 -14.23 18.28
C CYS A 55 -8.46 -13.52 16.93
N ILE A 56 -9.43 -13.85 16.07
CA ILE A 56 -9.70 -13.12 14.82
C ILE A 56 -9.97 -11.64 15.11
N ASP A 57 -10.85 -11.32 16.05
CA ASP A 57 -11.19 -9.93 16.38
C ASP A 57 -9.98 -9.16 16.95
N GLU A 58 -9.18 -9.83 17.79
CA GLU A 58 -7.97 -9.26 18.38
C GLU A 58 -6.91 -8.94 17.32
N TYR A 59 -6.56 -9.92 16.47
CA TYR A 59 -5.57 -9.73 15.41
C TYR A 59 -6.07 -8.80 14.30
N TYR A 60 -7.37 -8.76 14.04
CA TYR A 60 -7.97 -7.80 13.11
C TYR A 60 -7.78 -6.36 13.61
N ALA A 61 -8.09 -6.08 14.87
CA ALA A 61 -7.89 -4.76 15.48
C ALA A 61 -6.40 -4.38 15.54
N GLU A 62 -5.53 -5.32 15.88
CA GLU A 62 -4.08 -5.09 15.92
C GLU A 62 -3.51 -4.79 14.52
N LEU A 63 -3.98 -5.51 13.48
CA LEU A 63 -3.59 -5.26 12.10
C LEU A 63 -4.03 -3.86 11.64
N GLN A 64 -5.27 -3.45 11.95
CA GLN A 64 -5.75 -2.10 11.64
C GLN A 64 -4.94 -1.02 12.34
N LEU A 65 -4.60 -1.22 13.63
CA LEU A 65 -3.79 -0.28 14.39
C LEU A 65 -2.41 -0.10 13.75
N HIS A 66 -1.72 -1.19 13.40
CA HIS A 66 -0.40 -1.10 12.77
C HIS A 66 -0.42 -0.50 11.36
N LEU A 67 -1.50 -0.69 10.60
CA LEU A 67 -1.68 0.00 9.32
C LEU A 67 -1.89 1.50 9.52
N TYR A 68 -2.65 1.88 10.55
CA TYR A 68 -2.81 3.28 10.91
C TYR A 68 -1.49 3.92 11.36
N GLU A 69 -0.71 3.23 12.19
CA GLU A 69 0.62 3.66 12.59
C GLU A 69 1.54 3.85 11.38
N LEU A 70 1.55 2.88 10.46
CA LEU A 70 2.32 2.99 9.21
C LEU A 70 1.90 4.23 8.41
N LYS A 71 0.59 4.47 8.26
CA LYS A 71 0.06 5.69 7.61
C LYS A 71 0.57 6.96 8.30
N GLN A 72 0.50 7.02 9.62
CA GLN A 72 1.00 8.17 10.39
C GLN A 72 2.49 8.37 10.23
N THR A 73 3.30 7.30 10.25
CA THR A 73 4.75 7.40 10.05
C THR A 73 5.09 7.93 8.66
N VAL A 74 4.35 7.52 7.62
CA VAL A 74 4.55 8.05 6.27
C VAL A 74 4.14 9.54 6.21
N ILE A 75 3.02 9.93 6.84
CA ILE A 75 2.61 11.35 6.94
C ILE A 75 3.70 12.17 7.64
N GLU A 76 4.25 11.67 8.73
CA GLU A 76 5.32 12.35 9.49
C GLU A 76 6.60 12.48 8.67
N TYR A 77 6.94 11.47 7.85
CA TYR A 77 8.11 11.49 6.99
C TYR A 77 7.97 12.42 5.78
N CYS A 78 6.80 12.47 5.15
CA CYS A 78 6.59 13.18 3.87
C CYS A 78 5.92 14.56 4.01
N GLY A 79 5.21 14.78 5.11
CA GLY A 79 4.27 15.88 5.30
C GLY A 79 2.86 15.56 4.77
N GLU A 80 1.85 16.05 5.48
CA GLU A 80 0.42 15.81 5.24
C GLU A 80 -0.03 16.19 3.80
N TYR A 81 0.59 17.23 3.22
CA TYR A 81 0.28 17.72 1.87
C TYR A 81 0.68 16.72 0.77
N TYR A 82 1.79 15.99 0.96
CA TYR A 82 2.26 14.99 0.00
C TYR A 82 1.54 13.64 0.17
N TYR A 83 1.13 13.32 1.40
CA TYR A 83 0.39 12.11 1.70
C TYR A 83 -1.03 12.11 1.14
N GLY A 84 -1.71 13.27 1.19
CA GLY A 84 -3.08 13.44 0.67
C GLY A 84 -3.19 13.05 -0.81
N GLU A 85 -2.27 13.50 -1.67
CA GLU A 85 -2.29 13.14 -3.09
C GLU A 85 -1.96 11.67 -3.37
N TYR A 86 -1.10 11.03 -2.56
CA TYR A 86 -0.66 9.64 -2.81
C TYR A 86 -1.63 8.56 -2.30
N TYR A 87 -2.37 8.85 -1.22
CA TYR A 87 -3.12 7.82 -0.51
C TYR A 87 -4.64 7.99 -0.60
N THR A 88 -5.17 9.18 -0.90
CA THR A 88 -6.62 9.43 -0.94
C THR A 88 -7.29 9.01 -2.26
N GLU A 89 -6.57 8.97 -3.39
CA GLU A 89 -7.11 8.48 -4.67
C GLU A 89 -7.36 6.95 -4.67
N ASN A 90 -6.85 6.21 -3.68
CA ASN A 90 -7.05 4.76 -3.55
C ASN A 90 -7.93 4.38 -2.34
N GLU A 91 -8.35 5.32 -1.49
CA GLU A 91 -9.33 5.04 -0.43
C GLU A 91 -10.75 4.86 -0.99
N GLU A 92 -11.02 5.40 -2.18
CA GLU A 92 -12.25 5.12 -2.95
C GLU A 92 -12.17 3.76 -3.68
N ASP A 93 -10.98 3.31 -4.11
CA ASP A 93 -10.78 1.99 -4.70
C ASP A 93 -10.78 0.85 -3.65
N ASP A 94 -10.36 1.10 -2.41
CA ASP A 94 -10.38 0.10 -1.32
C ASP A 94 -11.80 -0.15 -0.75
N LEU A 95 -12.80 0.64 -1.15
CA LEU A 95 -14.21 0.49 -0.75
C LEU A 95 -15.06 -0.27 -1.80
N TRP A 96 -14.49 -0.65 -2.95
CA TRP A 96 -15.22 -1.28 -4.07
C TRP A 96 -14.86 -2.74 -4.38
N ASP A 97 -13.92 -3.38 -3.68
CA ASP A 97 -13.56 -4.80 -3.92
C ASP A 97 -14.40 -5.84 -3.13
N LEU A 98 -15.53 -5.42 -2.53
CA LEU A 98 -16.49 -6.33 -1.87
C LEU A 98 -17.86 -6.43 -2.57
N GLU A 99 -18.07 -5.78 -3.71
CA GLU A 99 -19.22 -6.05 -4.58
C GLU A 99 -18.80 -6.93 -5.77
N ASP A 100 -18.86 -8.24 -5.53
CA ASP A 100 -19.28 -9.30 -6.46
C ASP A 100 -18.99 -9.08 -7.96
N ASP A 101 -17.90 -9.65 -8.48
CA ASP A 101 -17.96 -10.19 -9.86
C ASP A 101 -17.01 -11.36 -10.12
N ASN A 102 -17.61 -12.53 -10.01
CA ASN A 102 -17.32 -13.67 -10.88
C ASN A 102 -17.61 -13.31 -12.37
N THR A 103 -16.77 -12.50 -13.01
CA THR A 103 -16.69 -12.47 -14.48
C THR A 103 -15.25 -12.24 -14.98
N GLY A 104 -14.69 -13.32 -15.53
CA GLY A 104 -13.84 -13.32 -16.73
C GLY A 104 -12.84 -12.19 -16.96
N GLY A 105 -11.58 -12.47 -16.60
CA GLY A 105 -10.39 -12.23 -17.42
C GLY A 105 -10.21 -10.90 -18.15
N SER A 106 -9.24 -10.10 -17.69
CA SER A 106 -8.30 -9.40 -18.57
C SER A 106 -7.01 -9.10 -17.81
N SER A 107 -5.89 -9.59 -18.35
CA SER A 107 -4.54 -9.35 -17.86
C SER A 107 -4.21 -7.85 -17.84
N PRO A 108 -3.49 -7.35 -16.82
CA PRO A 108 -2.98 -5.99 -16.88
C PRO A 108 -1.84 -5.92 -17.91
N THR A 109 -2.07 -5.23 -19.01
CA THR A 109 -0.97 -4.74 -19.87
C THR A 109 -0.11 -3.76 -19.07
N PRO A 110 1.21 -3.95 -18.98
CA PRO A 110 2.07 -2.98 -18.31
C PRO A 110 2.19 -1.71 -19.15
N SER A 111 1.79 -0.57 -18.58
CA SER A 111 2.05 0.76 -19.16
C SER A 111 3.56 1.00 -19.31
N PRO A 112 4.02 1.63 -20.41
CA PRO A 112 5.45 1.84 -20.64
C PRO A 112 6.00 2.87 -19.65
N ARG A 113 7.10 2.52 -18.98
CA ARG A 113 7.84 3.45 -18.10
C ARG A 113 8.25 4.69 -18.91
N ARG A 114 7.86 5.86 -18.42
CA ARG A 114 8.31 7.16 -18.91
C ARG A 114 9.85 7.19 -18.84
N PRO A 115 10.58 7.47 -19.94
CA PRO A 115 12.03 7.54 -19.88
C PRO A 115 12.44 8.72 -18.99
N GLY A 116 13.38 8.49 -18.08
CA GLY A 116 13.97 9.53 -17.24
C GLY A 116 14.69 10.61 -18.08
N PRO A 117 14.95 11.79 -17.50
CA PRO A 117 15.62 12.86 -18.21
C PRO A 117 17.04 12.42 -18.62
N THR A 118 17.34 12.50 -19.91
CA THR A 118 18.66 12.22 -20.46
C THR A 118 19.66 13.28 -20.00
N PRO A 119 20.83 12.91 -19.44
CA PRO A 119 21.88 13.87 -19.15
C PRO A 119 22.65 14.18 -20.44
N GLY A 120 22.56 15.41 -20.94
CA GLY A 120 23.46 15.91 -21.98
C GLY A 120 22.78 16.62 -23.15
N SER A 121 22.59 17.93 -23.00
CA SER A 121 22.80 18.90 -24.08
C SER A 121 23.09 20.25 -23.44
N PHE A 122 24.39 20.60 -23.41
CA PHE A 122 24.81 21.98 -23.24
C PHE A 122 24.37 22.73 -24.49
N ASP A 123 23.25 23.43 -24.39
CA ASP A 123 22.86 24.37 -25.42
C ASP A 123 23.77 25.60 -25.30
N SER A 124 24.47 25.89 -26.40
CA SER A 124 25.36 27.03 -26.53
C SER A 124 24.52 28.30 -26.56
N ALA A 125 24.41 28.98 -25.42
CA ALA A 125 23.92 30.34 -25.38
C ALA A 125 24.99 31.26 -26.01
N GLU A 126 24.77 31.62 -27.27
CA GLU A 126 25.33 32.84 -27.85
C GLU A 126 25.05 34.02 -26.92
N LEU A 127 26.11 34.68 -26.46
CA LEU A 127 26.03 35.98 -25.81
C LEU A 127 25.73 37.03 -26.88
N PRO A 128 24.70 37.89 -26.75
CA PRO A 128 24.65 39.10 -27.54
C PRO A 128 25.72 40.08 -27.03
N LEU A 129 26.60 40.48 -27.95
CA LEU A 129 27.57 41.54 -27.77
C LEU A 129 26.86 42.90 -27.89
N ILE A 130 26.66 43.61 -26.78
CA ILE A 130 26.53 45.08 -26.71
C ILE A 130 26.89 45.58 -25.31
#